data_AF-A0A7V2UCF7-F1
#
_entry.id   AF-A0A7V2UCF7-F1
#
_cell.length_a   1.000
_cell.length_b   1.000
_cell.length_c   1.000
_cell.angle_alpha   90.00
_cell.angle_beta   90.00
_cell.angle_gamma   90.00
#
_symmetry.space_group_name_H-M   'P 1'
#
loop_
_entity.id
_entity.type
_entity.pdbx_description
1 polymer ?
#
loop_
_entity_poly.entity_id
_entity_poly.type
_entity_poly.pdbx_seq_one_letter_code
_entity_poly.pdbx_strand_id
1 'polypeptide(L)'
;MRSKVAGRLAGHAVLALALGGAAGCTSLPQRSKNPLHFVGLYLLDRAQDMMEVADLGVTLTGEPGGAFYMSFASLTPFGVGRVNGRFIGLGGGQFLGLGGGSLGSTRFYFAGTGVMVWGYEELGWQEFDLNNVASLHCQDVGLPGVFFPPHGRPGPVPS
;
A
#
# COMPACT_ATOMS: atom_id res chain seq x y z
N MET A 1 -3.95 -41.52 -13.06
CA MET A 1 -4.12 -41.05 -11.66
C MET A 1 -3.05 -40.03 -11.22
N ARG A 2 -1.78 -40.13 -11.66
CA ARG A 2 -0.69 -39.20 -11.28
C ARG A 2 -0.86 -37.72 -11.71
N SER A 3 -1.47 -37.42 -12.86
CA SER A 3 -1.55 -36.02 -13.34
C SER A 3 -2.53 -35.14 -12.53
N LYS A 4 -3.58 -35.72 -11.95
CA LYS A 4 -4.55 -34.97 -11.11
C LYS A 4 -3.95 -34.53 -9.78
N VAL A 5 -2.98 -35.29 -9.24
CA VAL A 5 -2.31 -34.96 -7.97
C VAL A 5 -1.29 -33.83 -8.18
N ALA A 6 -0.52 -33.88 -9.28
CA ALA A 6 0.43 -32.83 -9.63
C ALA A 6 -0.25 -31.47 -9.88
N GLY A 7 -1.40 -31.45 -10.58
CA GLY A 7 -2.15 -30.22 -10.81
C GLY A 7 -2.70 -29.59 -9.54
N ARG A 8 -3.15 -30.40 -8.57
CA ARG A 8 -3.60 -29.90 -7.26
C ARG A 8 -2.44 -29.32 -6.46
N LEU A 9 -1.30 -29.99 -6.39
CA LEU A 9 -0.12 -29.48 -5.68
C LEU A 9 0.39 -28.16 -6.26
N ALA A 10 0.45 -28.04 -7.60
CA ALA A 10 0.82 -26.80 -8.26
C ALA A 10 -0.16 -25.65 -7.92
N GLY A 11 -1.48 -25.91 -7.92
CA GLY A 11 -2.48 -24.92 -7.54
C GLY A 11 -2.35 -24.44 -6.09
N HIS A 12 -2.09 -25.36 -5.15
CA HIS A 12 -1.87 -24.98 -3.74
C HIS A 12 -0.56 -24.21 -3.55
N ALA A 13 0.51 -24.56 -4.29
CA ALA A 13 1.78 -23.84 -4.23
C ALA A 13 1.64 -22.41 -4.79
N VAL A 14 0.94 -22.22 -5.91
CA VAL A 14 0.66 -20.89 -6.47
C VAL A 14 -0.19 -20.07 -5.50
N LEU A 15 -1.23 -20.65 -4.91
CA LEU A 15 -2.06 -19.98 -3.93
C LEU A 15 -1.25 -19.61 -2.67
N ALA A 16 -0.41 -20.51 -2.17
CA ALA A 16 0.46 -20.24 -1.02
C ALA A 16 1.49 -19.15 -1.32
N LEU A 17 2.06 -19.11 -2.52
CA LEU A 17 2.97 -18.05 -2.95
C LEU A 17 2.24 -16.71 -3.13
N ALA A 18 1.03 -16.72 -3.68
CA ALA A 18 0.21 -15.51 -3.81
C ALA A 18 -0.19 -14.97 -2.43
N LEU A 19 -0.62 -15.83 -1.51
CA LEU A 19 -0.97 -15.45 -0.13
C LEU A 19 0.28 -15.03 0.66
N GLY A 20 1.41 -15.70 0.48
CA GLY A 20 2.69 -15.37 1.13
C GLY A 20 3.30 -14.06 0.61
N GLY A 21 3.24 -13.83 -0.70
CA GLY A 21 3.64 -12.57 -1.33
C GLY A 21 2.77 -11.40 -0.88
N ALA A 22 1.44 -11.62 -0.79
CA ALA A 22 0.53 -10.63 -0.23
C ALA A 22 0.82 -10.37 1.25
N ALA A 23 1.09 -11.41 2.06
CA ALA A 23 1.41 -11.27 3.48
C ALA A 23 2.70 -10.49 3.75
N GLY A 24 3.68 -10.55 2.83
CA GLY A 24 4.95 -9.81 2.91
C GLY A 24 4.77 -8.29 2.98
N CYS A 25 3.66 -7.78 2.47
CA CYS A 25 3.29 -6.36 2.45
C CYS A 25 2.21 -6.00 3.49
N THR A 26 1.89 -6.88 4.44
CA THR A 26 0.88 -6.60 5.46
C THR A 26 1.43 -6.64 6.88
N SER A 27 0.85 -5.83 7.76
CA SER A 27 1.03 -5.93 9.23
C SER A 27 0.14 -6.99 9.87
N LEU A 28 -0.52 -7.85 9.08
CA LEU A 28 -1.50 -8.83 9.58
C LEU A 28 -0.90 -9.78 10.63
N PRO A 29 0.31 -10.34 10.45
CA PRO A 29 0.91 -11.18 11.48
C PRO A 29 1.11 -10.45 12.81
N GLN A 30 1.51 -9.17 12.77
CA GLN A 30 1.77 -8.34 13.94
C GLN A 30 0.47 -7.87 14.63
N ARG A 31 -0.60 -7.63 13.86
CA ARG A 31 -1.91 -7.17 14.37
C ARG A 31 -2.81 -8.31 14.85
N SER A 32 -2.64 -9.51 14.29
CA SER A 32 -3.48 -10.67 14.61
C SER A 32 -3.19 -11.22 16.01
N LYS A 33 -4.25 -11.66 16.71
CA LYS A 33 -4.15 -12.23 18.07
C LYS A 33 -4.29 -13.76 18.06
N ASN A 34 -4.94 -14.29 17.02
CA ASN A 34 -5.20 -15.71 16.79
C ASN A 34 -5.57 -15.89 15.30
N PRO A 35 -5.66 -17.14 14.80
CA PRO A 35 -5.93 -17.39 13.38
C PRO A 35 -7.26 -16.85 12.87
N LEU A 36 -8.31 -16.82 13.70
CA LEU A 36 -9.61 -16.29 13.30
C LEU A 36 -9.59 -14.75 13.20
N HIS A 37 -8.89 -14.10 14.12
CA HIS A 37 -8.62 -12.66 14.05
C HIS A 37 -7.79 -12.30 12.82
N PHE A 38 -6.81 -13.14 12.43
CA PHE A 38 -6.05 -12.96 11.20
C PHE A 38 -6.95 -12.96 9.96
N VAL A 39 -7.88 -13.93 9.86
CA VAL A 39 -8.83 -13.99 8.74
C VAL A 39 -9.76 -12.78 8.73
N GLY A 40 -10.26 -12.37 9.90
CA GLY A 40 -11.11 -11.18 10.03
C GLY A 40 -10.41 -9.90 9.58
N LEU A 41 -9.16 -9.69 10.03
CA LEU A 41 -8.34 -8.55 9.61
C LEU A 41 -8.02 -8.61 8.11
N TYR A 42 -7.70 -9.79 7.57
CA TYR A 42 -7.45 -9.95 6.15
C TYR A 42 -8.67 -9.53 5.31
N LEU A 43 -9.87 -9.98 5.68
CA LEU A 43 -11.10 -9.62 4.97
C LEU A 43 -11.41 -8.12 5.09
N LEU A 44 -11.13 -7.52 6.26
CA LEU A 44 -11.28 -6.08 6.47
C LEU A 44 -10.31 -5.28 5.59
N ASP A 45 -9.02 -5.63 5.60
CA ASP A 45 -8.00 -4.98 4.76
C ASP A 45 -8.36 -5.14 3.27
N ARG A 46 -8.86 -6.30 2.83
CA ARG A 46 -9.35 -6.47 1.44
C ARG A 46 -10.59 -5.64 1.12
N ALA A 47 -11.50 -5.48 2.06
CA ALA A 47 -12.66 -4.60 1.87
C ALA A 47 -12.22 -3.13 1.76
N GLN A 48 -11.23 -2.71 2.54
CA GLN A 48 -10.60 -1.39 2.44
C GLN A 48 -9.89 -1.21 1.09
N ASP A 49 -9.05 -2.17 0.69
CA ASP A 49 -8.38 -2.15 -0.63
C ASP A 49 -9.40 -2.07 -1.78
N MET A 50 -10.53 -2.78 -1.68
CA MET A 50 -11.60 -2.73 -2.68
C MET A 50 -12.27 -1.35 -2.79
N MET A 51 -12.29 -0.58 -1.70
CA MET A 51 -12.78 0.81 -1.70
C MET A 51 -11.73 1.80 -2.21
N GLU A 52 -10.46 1.38 -2.29
CA GLU A 52 -9.30 2.18 -2.69
C GLU A 52 -8.70 1.71 -4.04
N VAL A 53 -9.40 0.86 -4.81
CA VAL A 53 -8.92 0.31 -6.09
C VAL A 53 -8.56 1.39 -7.10
N ALA A 54 -9.25 2.53 -7.05
CA ALA A 54 -8.97 3.66 -7.90
C ALA A 54 -9.20 4.95 -7.12
N ASP A 55 -8.12 5.68 -6.88
CA ASP A 55 -8.19 7.06 -6.42
C ASP A 55 -8.23 7.98 -7.65
N LEU A 56 -9.33 8.70 -7.83
CA LEU A 56 -9.44 9.74 -8.85
C LEU A 56 -9.76 11.08 -8.20
N GLY A 57 -8.86 12.03 -8.35
CA GLY A 57 -9.04 13.35 -7.76
C GLY A 57 -8.01 14.36 -8.22
N VAL A 58 -8.08 15.53 -7.59
CA VAL A 58 -7.14 16.63 -7.80
C VAL A 58 -6.47 16.91 -6.47
N THR A 59 -5.13 17.01 -6.49
CA THR A 59 -4.36 17.46 -5.33
C THR A 59 -4.01 18.93 -5.50
N LEU A 60 -4.48 19.76 -4.58
CA LEU A 60 -4.12 21.18 -4.49
C LEU A 60 -2.88 21.32 -3.62
N THR A 61 -1.82 21.89 -4.17
CA THR A 61 -0.55 22.14 -3.47
C THR A 61 -0.19 23.62 -3.49
N GLY A 62 0.36 24.11 -2.38
CA GLY A 62 0.94 25.45 -2.30
C GLY A 62 2.42 25.49 -2.66
N GLU A 63 3.05 24.32 -2.85
CA GLU A 63 4.47 24.18 -3.15
C GLU A 63 4.63 23.69 -4.60
N PRO A 64 5.61 24.23 -5.36
CA PRO A 64 5.88 23.70 -6.69
C PRO A 64 6.35 22.24 -6.58
N GLY A 65 5.65 21.35 -7.25
CA GLY A 65 5.90 19.91 -7.20
C GLY A 65 5.16 19.17 -8.31
N GLY A 66 5.47 17.90 -8.46
CA GLY A 66 4.90 17.03 -9.47
C GLY A 66 5.36 15.60 -9.24
N ALA A 67 4.57 14.65 -9.72
CA ALA A 67 4.92 13.24 -9.65
C ALA A 67 4.61 12.57 -10.99
N PHE A 68 5.61 11.90 -11.53
CA PHE A 68 5.41 10.86 -12.52
C PHE A 68 5.98 9.60 -11.92
N TYR A 69 5.11 8.81 -11.31
CA TYR A 69 5.51 7.64 -10.55
C TYR A 69 4.50 6.53 -10.75
N MET A 70 4.99 5.33 -11.05
CA MET A 70 4.19 4.12 -11.15
C MET A 70 4.87 3.01 -10.38
N SER A 71 4.08 2.21 -9.66
CA SER A 71 4.57 1.08 -8.90
C SER A 71 3.61 -0.08 -9.10
N PHE A 72 4.02 -1.08 -9.88
CA PHE A 72 3.17 -2.24 -10.12
C PHE A 72 3.30 -3.22 -8.94
N ALA A 73 2.31 -3.20 -8.04
CA ALA A 73 2.26 -4.04 -6.84
C ALA A 73 3.55 -3.96 -5.98
N SER A 74 4.16 -2.77 -5.90
CA SER A 74 5.45 -2.56 -5.21
C SER A 74 6.63 -3.38 -5.78
N LEU A 75 6.48 -4.02 -6.95
CA LEU A 75 7.52 -4.87 -7.56
C LEU A 75 8.37 -4.11 -8.59
N THR A 76 7.76 -3.18 -9.31
CA THR A 76 8.42 -2.46 -10.40
C THR A 76 8.14 -0.96 -10.29
N PRO A 77 8.79 -0.27 -9.33
CA PRO A 77 8.69 1.17 -9.20
C PRO A 77 9.44 1.88 -10.33
N PHE A 78 8.85 2.89 -10.96
CA PHE A 78 9.53 3.72 -11.96
C PHE A 78 9.08 5.17 -11.88
N GLY A 79 10.07 6.06 -11.84
CA GLY A 79 9.86 7.50 -11.91
C GLY A 79 10.28 8.23 -10.63
N VAL A 80 9.79 9.46 -10.48
CA VAL A 80 10.07 10.31 -9.34
C VAL A 80 8.90 11.25 -9.10
N GLY A 81 8.66 11.58 -7.84
CA GLY A 81 7.64 12.54 -7.51
C GLY A 81 7.75 13.09 -6.11
N ARG A 82 7.26 14.31 -5.95
CA ARG A 82 7.01 14.92 -4.65
C ARG A 82 5.77 15.80 -4.74
N VAL A 83 4.78 15.50 -3.92
CA VAL A 83 3.51 16.21 -3.83
C VAL A 83 3.14 16.36 -2.36
N ASN A 84 2.82 17.58 -1.93
CA ASN A 84 2.38 17.88 -0.57
C ASN A 84 1.17 18.82 -0.66
N GLY A 85 0.00 18.37 -0.24
CA GLY A 85 -1.21 19.14 -0.46
C GLY A 85 -2.48 18.55 0.13
N ARG A 86 -3.61 18.94 -0.46
CA ARG A 86 -4.93 18.41 -0.15
C ARG A 86 -5.51 17.70 -1.36
N PHE A 87 -5.77 16.41 -1.20
CA PHE A 87 -6.46 15.59 -2.19
C PHE A 87 -7.98 15.75 -2.04
N ILE A 88 -8.64 16.01 -3.16
CA ILE A 88 -10.10 16.12 -3.28
C ILE A 88 -10.52 15.15 -4.38
N GLY A 89 -11.30 14.11 -4.05
CA GLY A 89 -11.73 13.16 -5.05
C GLY A 89 -12.47 11.93 -4.53
N LEU A 90 -12.50 10.92 -5.37
CA LEU A 90 -12.95 9.57 -5.05
C LEU A 90 -11.71 8.79 -4.68
N GLY A 91 -11.35 8.77 -3.38
CA GLY A 91 -10.17 8.03 -2.94
C GLY A 91 -9.93 8.08 -1.43
N GLY A 92 -9.11 7.15 -0.94
CA GLY A 92 -8.73 6.97 0.47
C GLY A 92 -9.88 7.10 1.48
N GLY A 93 -11.02 6.48 1.17
CA GLY A 93 -12.18 6.42 2.06
C GLY A 93 -13.11 7.63 2.06
N GLN A 94 -12.82 8.68 1.29
CA GLN A 94 -13.63 9.90 1.24
C GLN A 94 -15.06 9.66 0.72
N PHE A 95 -15.23 8.67 -0.15
CA PHE A 95 -16.53 8.32 -0.74
C PHE A 95 -17.27 7.35 0.19
N LEU A 96 -18.49 7.74 0.61
CA LEU A 96 -19.35 7.03 1.57
C LEU A 96 -18.88 7.01 3.03
N GLY A 97 -17.74 7.63 3.36
CA GLY A 97 -17.22 7.70 4.75
C GLY A 97 -16.84 6.33 5.33
N LEU A 98 -16.52 5.37 4.46
CA LEU A 98 -16.19 4.00 4.83
C LEU A 98 -14.67 3.74 4.96
N GLY A 99 -13.84 4.74 4.74
CA GLY A 99 -12.43 4.72 5.12
C GLY A 99 -12.07 5.98 5.90
N GLY A 100 -10.79 6.17 6.22
CA GLY A 100 -10.40 7.26 7.10
C GLY A 100 -10.47 8.66 6.50
N GLY A 101 -10.49 8.81 5.17
CA GLY A 101 -10.47 10.11 4.51
C GLY A 101 -11.59 11.04 4.99
N SER A 102 -11.23 12.29 5.33
CA SER A 102 -12.23 13.30 5.68
C SER A 102 -13.09 13.65 4.46
N LEU A 103 -14.40 13.71 4.65
CA LEU A 103 -15.39 14.12 3.63
C LEU A 103 -14.97 15.46 3.00
N GLY A 104 -14.72 15.44 1.69
CA GLY A 104 -14.50 16.63 0.85
C GLY A 104 -13.03 17.06 0.66
N SER A 105 -12.11 16.78 1.58
CA SER A 105 -10.66 16.92 1.34
C SER A 105 -9.83 16.17 2.37
N THR A 106 -8.73 15.56 1.96
CA THR A 106 -7.79 14.88 2.86
C THR A 106 -6.39 15.41 2.63
N ARG A 107 -5.62 15.60 3.71
CA ARG A 107 -4.22 15.97 3.60
C ARG A 107 -3.47 14.79 2.98
N PHE A 108 -2.65 15.08 1.98
CA PHE A 108 -1.93 14.10 1.20
C PHE A 108 -0.48 14.51 1.06
N TYR A 109 0.42 13.56 1.27
CA TYR A 109 1.82 13.70 0.95
C TYR A 109 2.30 12.45 0.23
N PHE A 110 3.09 12.67 -0.81
CA PHE A 110 3.81 11.64 -1.52
C PHE A 110 5.21 12.15 -1.83
N ALA A 111 6.22 11.35 -1.54
CA ALA A 111 7.55 11.49 -2.10
C ALA A 111 8.06 10.12 -2.51
N GLY A 112 8.61 9.98 -3.71
CA GLY A 112 9.12 8.69 -4.13
C GLY A 112 10.04 8.74 -5.32
N THR A 113 10.86 7.70 -5.46
CA THR A 113 11.77 7.52 -6.58
C THR A 113 11.95 6.04 -6.86
N GLY A 114 12.10 5.65 -8.13
CA GLY A 114 12.28 4.25 -8.50
C GLY A 114 12.87 4.04 -9.89
N VAL A 115 13.60 2.93 -10.05
CA VAL A 115 14.32 2.53 -11.26
C VAL A 115 14.14 1.04 -11.59
N MET A 116 12.87 0.65 -11.78
CA MET A 116 12.37 -0.71 -12.05
C MET A 116 12.65 -1.72 -10.95
N VAL A 117 13.92 -1.98 -10.62
CA VAL A 117 14.28 -3.04 -9.67
C VAL A 117 14.28 -2.56 -8.23
N TRP A 118 14.37 -1.26 -7.98
CA TRP A 118 14.37 -0.68 -6.64
C TRP A 118 13.69 0.68 -6.67
N GLY A 119 13.06 1.05 -5.56
CA GLY A 119 12.59 2.39 -5.31
C GLY A 119 12.32 2.61 -3.83
N TYR A 120 11.93 3.83 -3.52
CA TYR A 120 11.57 4.30 -2.20
C TYR A 120 10.33 5.17 -2.30
N GLU A 121 9.38 4.99 -1.39
CA GLU A 121 8.13 5.74 -1.32
C GLU A 121 7.89 6.18 0.13
N GLU A 122 7.48 7.44 0.30
CA GLU A 122 6.91 8.03 1.50
C GLU A 122 5.47 8.45 1.17
N LEU A 123 4.53 8.00 1.97
CA LEU A 123 3.12 8.33 1.81
C LEU A 123 2.55 8.82 3.14
N GLY A 124 1.92 9.99 3.12
CA GLY A 124 1.17 10.56 4.24
C GLY A 124 -0.28 10.74 3.86
N TRP A 125 -1.19 10.19 4.66
CA TRP A 125 -2.63 10.31 4.45
C TRP A 125 -3.30 10.82 5.73
N GLN A 126 -4.17 11.84 5.62
CA GLN A 126 -4.83 12.52 6.75
C GLN A 126 -3.87 13.15 7.78
N GLU A 127 -3.59 12.44 8.88
CA GLU A 127 -2.81 12.94 10.00
C GLU A 127 -1.38 12.41 9.92
N PHE A 128 -0.46 13.28 9.53
CA PHE A 128 0.97 12.99 9.50
C PHE A 128 1.80 14.23 9.80
N ASP A 129 3.03 14.03 10.23
CA ASP A 129 4.04 15.07 10.45
C ASP A 129 5.29 14.75 9.63
N LEU A 130 5.65 15.66 8.72
CA LEU A 130 6.81 15.52 7.85
C LEU A 130 8.13 15.53 8.62
N ASN A 131 8.15 16.04 9.85
CA ASN A 131 9.32 16.00 10.72
C ASN A 131 9.40 14.71 11.55
N ASN A 132 8.35 13.88 11.50
CA ASN A 132 8.28 12.60 12.18
C ASN A 132 8.03 11.49 11.17
N VAL A 133 9.11 10.90 10.68
CA VAL A 133 9.07 9.79 9.70
C VAL A 133 8.22 8.61 10.18
N ALA A 134 8.09 8.40 11.49
CA ALA A 134 7.23 7.33 12.02
C ALA A 134 5.72 7.59 11.80
N SER A 135 5.32 8.81 11.44
CA SER A 135 3.95 9.15 11.04
C SER A 135 3.71 9.04 9.54
N LEU A 136 4.75 8.71 8.76
CA LEU A 136 4.67 8.47 7.33
C LEU A 136 4.76 6.98 7.03
N HIS A 137 4.08 6.56 5.97
CA HIS A 137 4.25 5.24 5.39
C HIS A 137 5.44 5.25 4.46
N CYS A 138 6.61 4.87 4.99
CA CYS A 138 7.82 4.72 4.20
C CYS A 138 8.00 3.25 3.77
N GLN A 139 8.29 2.99 2.50
CA GLN A 139 8.67 1.67 1.99
C GLN A 139 9.80 1.71 0.98
N ASP A 140 10.68 0.71 1.06
CA ASP A 140 11.47 0.29 -0.08
C ASP A 140 10.65 -0.65 -0.96
N VAL A 141 10.62 -0.35 -2.24
CA VAL A 141 9.89 -1.09 -3.27
C VAL A 141 10.86 -1.69 -4.29
N GLY A 142 10.38 -2.63 -5.08
CA GLY A 142 11.22 -3.48 -5.94
C GLY A 142 11.69 -4.74 -5.23
N LEU A 143 12.17 -5.73 -5.99
CA LEU A 143 12.63 -7.03 -5.45
C LEU A 143 13.59 -6.90 -4.25
N PRO A 144 14.70 -6.13 -4.29
CA PRO A 144 15.60 -5.98 -3.17
C PRO A 144 14.95 -5.23 -2.01
N GLY A 145 14.08 -4.24 -2.26
CA GLY A 145 13.34 -3.55 -1.21
C GLY A 145 12.39 -4.49 -0.46
N VAL A 146 11.69 -5.36 -1.19
CA VAL A 146 10.82 -6.36 -0.59
C VAL A 146 11.60 -7.36 0.27
N PHE A 147 12.75 -7.85 -0.18
CA PHE A 147 13.50 -8.88 0.56
C PHE A 147 14.42 -8.32 1.65
N PHE A 148 14.94 -7.11 1.47
CA PHE A 148 15.95 -6.49 2.34
C PHE A 148 15.65 -5.02 2.59
N PRO A 149 14.49 -4.66 3.18
CA PRO A 149 14.12 -3.26 3.33
C PRO A 149 15.00 -2.59 4.41
N PRO A 150 15.85 -1.61 4.07
CA PRO A 150 16.52 -0.79 5.08
C PRO A 150 15.53 0.12 5.84
N HIS A 151 14.40 0.48 5.22
CA HIS A 151 13.33 1.23 5.87
C HIS A 151 12.19 0.29 6.32
N GLY A 152 11.27 0.78 7.16
CA GLY A 152 10.14 -0.03 7.62
C GLY A 152 9.32 -0.63 6.46
N ARG A 153 8.63 -1.74 6.71
CA ARG A 153 7.54 -2.18 5.82
C ARG A 153 6.25 -1.53 6.31
N PRO A 154 5.56 -0.70 5.51
CA PRO A 154 4.22 -0.28 5.86
C PRO A 154 3.33 -1.49 5.65
N GLY A 155 2.89 -2.09 6.75
CA GLY A 155 1.60 -2.75 6.69
C GLY A 155 0.53 -1.67 6.46
N PRO A 156 -0.67 -2.06 6.00
CA PRO A 156 -1.82 -1.17 6.07
C PRO A 156 -2.00 -0.78 7.55
N VAL A 157 -1.64 0.47 7.86
CA VAL A 157 -2.15 1.11 9.07
C VAL A 157 -3.56 1.53 8.67
N PRO A 158 -4.60 1.12 9.41
CA PRO A 158 -5.96 1.51 9.08
C PRO A 158 -6.01 3.02 8.91
N SER A 159 -6.46 3.47 7.75
CA SER A 159 -6.76 4.88 7.51
C SER A 159 -7.90 5.32 8.41
#